data_AF-A0A2J8M4Y2-F1
#
_entry.id   AF-A0A2J8M4Y2-F1
#
_cell.length_a   1.000
_cell.length_b   1.000
_cell.length_c   1.000
_cell.angle_alpha   90.00
_cell.angle_beta   90.00
_cell.angle_gamma   90.00
#
_symmetry.space_group_name_H-M   'P 1'
#
loop_
_entity.id
_entity.type
_entity.pdbx_description
1 polymer ?
#
loop_
_entity_poly.entity_id
_entity_poly.type
_entity_poly.pdbx_seq_one_letter_code
_entity_poly.pdbx_strand_id
1 'polypeptide(L)'
;MLEVLRVLSTSSEALHHAVIFLFNGAEENVLQASHGFITQHPWASLVRAFINLEAAGVGGKELVFQTGPENPWLVQAYVSAAKHPFASVVAQEVFQSGIIPSDTDFRIYRDFGNIPGIDLAFIENGYIYHTKYDTADRILTDSIQRAGDNILAVLKHLATSDMLAAASKYRHGNMVFFDVLGLFVIAYPSRIGSIINYMVVMGVVLYLGKKFLQPKHKTGNYKKDFLCGLGITLISWFTSLVTVLIIAVFISLIGQSLSWYNHFYVSVCLYGTATVAKIILIHTLAKRFYYMNASDQYLGEVFFDISLFVHCCFLVTLTYQGLCSAFISAVWVAFPLLTKLCVHKDFKQHD
;
A
#
# COMPACT_ATOMS: atom_id res chain seq x y z
N MET A 1 3.20 -25.19 -6.02
CA MET A 1 2.35 -26.21 -5.34
C MET A 1 2.95 -27.61 -5.32
N LEU A 2 3.27 -28.22 -6.48
CA LEU A 2 3.78 -29.60 -6.55
C LEU A 2 5.01 -29.84 -5.65
N GLU A 3 5.94 -28.90 -5.63
CA GLU A 3 7.15 -29.03 -4.79
C GLU A 3 6.83 -28.97 -3.29
N VAL A 4 5.91 -28.10 -2.88
CA VAL A 4 5.44 -28.02 -1.48
C VAL A 4 4.74 -29.32 -1.08
N LEU A 5 3.91 -29.88 -1.97
CA LEU A 5 3.27 -31.19 -1.78
C LEU A 5 4.33 -32.29 -1.59
N ARG A 6 5.35 -32.34 -2.47
CA ARG A 6 6.46 -33.30 -2.38
C ARG A 6 7.12 -33.21 -1.02
N VAL A 7 7.55 -32.01 -0.60
CA VAL A 7 8.23 -31.79 0.68
C VAL A 7 7.36 -32.20 1.86
N LEU A 8 6.08 -31.82 1.89
CA LEU A 8 5.16 -32.21 2.98
C LEU A 8 4.90 -33.72 3.01
N SER A 9 4.75 -34.37 1.86
CA SER A 9 4.48 -35.82 1.78
C SER A 9 5.63 -36.68 2.32
N THR A 10 6.86 -36.17 2.29
CA THR A 10 8.06 -36.84 2.81
C THR A 10 8.49 -36.34 4.20
N SER A 11 7.76 -35.37 4.76
CA SER A 11 8.07 -34.78 6.05
C SER A 11 7.68 -35.74 7.19
N SER A 12 8.54 -35.86 8.21
CA SER A 12 8.20 -36.58 9.45
C SER A 12 7.36 -35.75 10.42
N GLU A 13 7.16 -34.48 10.13
CA GLU A 13 6.38 -33.55 10.96
C GLU A 13 4.89 -33.88 10.87
N ALA A 14 4.28 -34.18 12.02
CA ALA A 14 2.85 -34.45 12.09
C ALA A 14 2.05 -33.14 11.96
N LEU A 15 1.13 -33.09 11.00
CA LEU A 15 0.19 -31.98 10.85
C LEU A 15 -1.02 -32.21 11.76
N HIS A 16 -1.52 -31.15 12.39
CA HIS A 16 -2.76 -31.19 13.18
C HIS A 16 -4.00 -31.06 12.29
N HIS A 17 -3.85 -30.39 11.15
CA HIS A 17 -4.91 -30.13 10.18
C HIS A 17 -4.55 -30.70 8.81
N ALA A 18 -5.55 -31.17 8.08
CA ALA A 18 -5.37 -31.65 6.72
C ALA A 18 -5.08 -30.49 5.76
N VAL A 19 -4.22 -30.75 4.76
CA VAL A 19 -3.91 -29.82 3.69
C VAL A 19 -4.51 -30.34 2.39
N ILE A 20 -5.27 -29.48 1.71
CA ILE A 20 -5.84 -29.76 0.39
C ILE A 20 -5.03 -28.97 -0.64
N PHE A 21 -4.41 -29.66 -1.59
CA PHE A 21 -3.84 -29.05 -2.78
C PHE A 21 -4.87 -29.08 -3.90
N LEU A 22 -5.44 -27.92 -4.24
CA LEU A 22 -6.41 -27.79 -5.32
C LEU A 22 -5.72 -27.32 -6.59
N PHE A 23 -5.64 -28.19 -7.59
CA PHE A 23 -5.20 -27.83 -8.94
C PHE A 23 -6.44 -27.64 -9.81
N ASN A 24 -6.97 -26.41 -9.81
CA ASN A 24 -8.14 -26.04 -10.61
C ASN A 24 -7.72 -25.31 -11.89
N GLY A 25 -8.63 -25.25 -12.86
CA GLY A 25 -8.42 -24.56 -14.15
C GLY A 25 -9.58 -23.64 -14.49
N ALA A 26 -9.57 -23.07 -15.69
CA ALA A 26 -10.63 -22.16 -16.17
C ALA A 26 -10.86 -20.92 -15.27
N GLU A 27 -9.79 -20.44 -14.61
CA GLU A 27 -9.73 -19.11 -13.99
C GLU A 27 -9.97 -18.05 -15.07
N GLU A 28 -9.18 -18.13 -16.15
CA GLU A 28 -9.22 -17.29 -17.37
C GLU A 28 -10.61 -17.18 -18.02
N ASN A 29 -11.48 -18.18 -17.80
CA ASN A 29 -12.86 -18.18 -18.25
C ASN A 29 -13.83 -17.91 -17.08
N VAL A 30 -13.49 -16.91 -16.26
CA VAL A 30 -14.29 -16.42 -15.12
C VAL A 30 -14.44 -17.46 -13.99
N LEU A 31 -13.31 -17.92 -13.44
CA LEU A 31 -13.21 -18.60 -12.12
C LEU A 31 -14.08 -19.87 -11.98
N GLN A 32 -14.33 -20.59 -13.07
CA GLN A 32 -15.38 -21.62 -13.10
C GLN A 32 -15.09 -22.80 -12.17
N ALA A 33 -13.84 -23.28 -12.14
CA ALA A 33 -13.51 -24.47 -11.37
C ALA A 33 -13.44 -24.19 -9.86
N SER A 34 -12.92 -23.03 -9.43
CA SER A 34 -12.98 -22.64 -8.02
C SER A 34 -14.42 -22.45 -7.57
N HIS A 35 -15.27 -21.86 -8.42
CA HIS A 35 -16.70 -21.74 -8.13
C HIS A 35 -17.37 -23.11 -7.99
N GLY A 36 -17.09 -24.05 -8.90
CA GLY A 36 -17.56 -25.43 -8.80
C GLY A 36 -17.10 -26.12 -7.52
N PHE A 37 -15.82 -25.98 -7.14
CA PHE A 37 -15.29 -26.52 -5.89
C PHE A 37 -16.04 -25.96 -4.68
N ILE A 38 -16.13 -24.63 -4.56
CA ILE A 38 -16.75 -23.96 -3.42
C ILE A 38 -18.24 -24.27 -3.28
N THR A 39 -18.97 -24.32 -4.39
CA THR A 39 -20.44 -24.47 -4.35
C THR A 39 -20.93 -25.92 -4.35
N GLN A 40 -20.11 -26.88 -4.83
CA GLN A 40 -20.57 -28.25 -5.05
C GLN A 40 -19.72 -29.32 -4.37
N HIS A 41 -18.43 -29.06 -4.09
CA HIS A 41 -17.54 -30.11 -3.59
C HIS A 41 -17.72 -30.34 -2.08
N PRO A 42 -17.89 -31.60 -1.61
CA PRO A 42 -18.12 -31.88 -0.18
C PRO A 42 -17.04 -31.33 0.75
N TRP A 43 -15.78 -31.30 0.30
CA TRP A 43 -14.66 -30.78 1.09
C TRP A 43 -14.66 -29.27 1.28
N ALA A 44 -15.39 -28.49 0.48
CA ALA A 44 -15.43 -27.04 0.63
C ALA A 44 -15.87 -26.63 2.04
N SER A 45 -16.83 -27.37 2.62
CA SER A 45 -17.32 -27.16 4.00
C SER A 45 -16.27 -27.42 5.09
N LEU A 46 -15.21 -28.18 4.78
CA LEU A 46 -14.12 -28.51 5.69
C LEU A 46 -13.01 -27.45 5.68
N VAL A 47 -12.94 -26.62 4.64
CA VAL A 47 -11.89 -25.61 4.52
C VAL A 47 -12.08 -24.54 5.60
N ARG A 48 -10.99 -24.17 6.28
CA ARG A 48 -10.96 -23.14 7.33
C ARG A 48 -10.15 -21.91 6.94
N ALA A 49 -9.15 -22.10 6.10
CA ALA A 49 -8.42 -21.03 5.45
C ALA A 49 -7.85 -21.52 4.11
N PHE A 50 -7.47 -20.60 3.23
CA PHE A 50 -6.80 -20.93 1.96
C PHE A 50 -5.63 -19.97 1.68
N ILE A 51 -4.72 -20.42 0.84
CA ILE A 51 -3.64 -19.61 0.26
C ILE A 51 -3.82 -19.71 -1.25
N ASN A 52 -4.13 -18.59 -1.90
CA ASN A 52 -4.23 -18.48 -3.33
C ASN A 52 -2.90 -18.03 -3.93
N LEU A 53 -2.52 -18.60 -5.07
CA LEU A 53 -1.19 -18.43 -5.67
C LEU A 53 -1.34 -17.96 -7.10
N GLU A 54 -1.20 -16.66 -7.31
CA GLU A 54 -1.39 -16.00 -8.59
C GLU A 54 -0.11 -15.39 -9.16
N ALA A 55 -0.25 -14.88 -10.38
CA ALA A 55 0.79 -14.16 -11.07
C ALA A 55 0.15 -13.12 -12.00
N ALA A 56 0.51 -11.85 -11.82
CA ALA A 56 0.27 -10.75 -12.75
C ALA A 56 1.59 -10.31 -13.41
N GLY A 57 2.56 -11.24 -13.50
CA GLY A 57 3.93 -11.03 -13.94
C GLY A 57 4.75 -12.31 -13.76
N VAL A 58 6.00 -12.32 -14.22
CA VAL A 58 6.81 -13.57 -14.32
C VAL A 58 7.86 -13.72 -13.22
N GLY A 59 7.85 -12.85 -12.21
CA GLY A 59 8.76 -13.02 -11.08
C GLY A 59 8.73 -11.88 -10.08
N GLY A 60 9.91 -11.64 -9.51
CA GLY A 60 10.09 -10.75 -8.38
C GLY A 60 9.73 -11.39 -7.06
N LYS A 61 9.40 -10.55 -6.09
CA LYS A 61 8.82 -10.97 -4.80
C LYS A 61 7.32 -11.16 -4.96
N GLU A 62 6.81 -12.31 -4.51
CA GLU A 62 5.38 -12.57 -4.42
C GLU A 62 4.74 -11.65 -3.38
N LEU A 63 3.86 -10.77 -3.83
CA LEU A 63 3.20 -9.78 -3.02
C LEU A 63 1.93 -10.37 -2.43
N VAL A 64 1.78 -10.34 -1.10
CA VAL A 64 0.47 -10.47 -0.47
C VAL A 64 -0.31 -9.19 -0.75
N PHE A 65 -1.30 -9.31 -1.62
CA PHE A 65 -2.14 -8.19 -2.06
C PHE A 65 -3.61 -8.37 -1.69
N GLN A 66 -4.06 -9.53 -1.20
CA GLN A 66 -5.37 -9.62 -0.55
C GLN A 66 -5.34 -10.52 0.67
N THR A 67 -6.13 -10.15 1.68
CA THR A 67 -6.35 -10.93 2.88
C THR A 67 -7.81 -10.82 3.28
N GLY A 68 -8.32 -11.85 3.97
CA GLY A 68 -9.64 -11.84 4.56
C GLY A 68 -10.62 -12.84 3.93
N PRO A 69 -11.93 -12.70 4.22
CA PRO A 69 -12.54 -11.56 4.93
C PRO A 69 -12.22 -11.58 6.43
N GLU A 70 -12.09 -10.42 7.10
CA GLU A 70 -12.07 -10.22 8.57
C GLU A 70 -11.16 -11.13 9.43
N ASN A 71 -10.03 -11.62 8.93
CA ASN A 71 -9.18 -12.58 9.67
C ASN A 71 -7.75 -12.06 9.90
N PRO A 72 -7.54 -11.16 10.90
CA PRO A 72 -6.24 -10.64 11.33
C PRO A 72 -5.17 -11.67 11.59
N TRP A 73 -5.59 -12.84 12.08
CA TRP A 73 -4.67 -13.90 12.45
C TRP A 73 -3.97 -14.51 11.24
N LEU A 74 -4.57 -14.51 10.03
CA LEU A 74 -3.89 -14.98 8.82
C LEU A 74 -2.75 -14.05 8.42
N VAL A 75 -2.96 -12.75 8.52
CA VAL A 75 -1.90 -11.75 8.28
C VAL A 75 -0.77 -11.96 9.29
N GLN A 76 -1.09 -12.16 10.56
CA GLN A 76 -0.09 -12.45 11.60
C GLN A 76 0.65 -13.77 11.33
N ALA A 77 -0.07 -14.84 10.98
CA ALA A 77 0.52 -16.12 10.62
C ALA A 77 1.49 -15.98 9.45
N TYR A 78 1.13 -15.21 8.41
CA TYR A 78 2.03 -14.93 7.30
C TYR A 78 3.27 -14.15 7.75
N VAL A 79 3.08 -13.04 8.47
CA VAL A 79 4.21 -12.21 8.94
C VAL A 79 5.15 -12.96 9.87
N SER A 80 4.62 -13.87 10.69
CA SER A 80 5.42 -14.68 11.62
C SER A 80 6.11 -15.88 10.96
N ALA A 81 5.49 -16.51 9.96
CA ALA A 81 5.97 -17.77 9.40
C ALA A 81 6.72 -17.62 8.07
N ALA A 82 6.37 -16.63 7.24
CA ALA A 82 7.04 -16.42 5.96
C ALA A 82 8.52 -16.10 6.18
N LYS A 83 9.41 -16.80 5.48
CA LYS A 83 10.86 -16.58 5.55
C LYS A 83 11.27 -15.24 4.96
N HIS A 84 10.48 -14.76 3.99
CA HIS A 84 10.74 -13.56 3.23
C HIS A 84 9.44 -12.78 2.99
N PRO A 85 8.81 -12.24 4.04
CA PRO A 85 7.49 -11.63 3.94
C PRO A 85 7.50 -10.43 3.00
N PHE A 86 6.46 -10.29 2.16
CA PHE A 86 6.24 -9.13 1.31
C PHE A 86 4.74 -8.89 1.14
N ALA A 87 4.23 -7.78 1.68
CA ALA A 87 2.79 -7.52 1.77
C ALA A 87 2.48 -6.02 1.66
N SER A 88 1.32 -5.68 1.09
CA SER A 88 0.89 -4.28 0.94
C SER A 88 -0.63 -4.12 1.08
N VAL A 89 -1.06 -3.43 2.14
CA VAL A 89 -2.48 -3.07 2.31
C VAL A 89 -2.95 -2.08 1.25
N VAL A 90 -2.04 -1.28 0.68
CA VAL A 90 -2.39 -0.40 -0.46
C VAL A 90 -2.76 -1.23 -1.67
N ALA A 91 -1.99 -2.29 -1.96
CA ALA A 91 -2.31 -3.19 -3.06
C ALA A 91 -3.67 -3.88 -2.82
N GLN A 92 -3.97 -4.24 -1.57
CA GLN A 92 -5.28 -4.75 -1.20
C GLN A 92 -6.42 -3.78 -1.47
N GLU A 93 -6.31 -2.55 -1.02
CA GLU A 93 -7.37 -1.56 -1.21
C GLU A 93 -7.55 -1.19 -2.69
N VAL A 94 -6.45 -1.05 -3.44
CA VAL A 94 -6.51 -0.79 -4.87
C VAL A 94 -7.18 -1.95 -5.60
N PHE A 95 -6.78 -3.19 -5.35
CA PHE A 95 -7.37 -4.35 -6.01
C PHE A 95 -8.84 -4.54 -5.61
N GLN A 96 -9.17 -4.43 -4.33
CA GLN A 96 -10.54 -4.56 -3.83
C GLN A 96 -11.46 -3.39 -4.23
N SER A 97 -10.91 -2.24 -4.63
CA SER A 97 -11.72 -1.12 -5.14
C SER A 97 -12.35 -1.39 -6.51
N GLY A 98 -11.89 -2.41 -7.24
CA GLY A 98 -12.35 -2.72 -8.60
C GLY A 98 -11.79 -1.79 -9.68
N ILE A 99 -10.85 -0.89 -9.35
CA ILE A 99 -10.19 -0.04 -10.36
C ILE A 99 -9.27 -0.85 -11.29
N ILE A 100 -8.74 -1.96 -10.77
CA ILE A 100 -8.03 -2.96 -11.57
C ILE A 100 -9.10 -3.95 -12.05
N PRO A 101 -9.34 -4.07 -13.38
CA PRO A 101 -10.33 -4.99 -13.93
C PRO A 101 -9.79 -6.42 -13.96
N SER A 102 -9.50 -6.97 -12.78
CA SER A 102 -8.96 -8.31 -12.58
C SER A 102 -9.67 -8.95 -11.40
N ASP A 103 -9.81 -10.27 -11.46
CA ASP A 103 -10.26 -11.09 -10.36
C ASP A 103 -9.26 -12.24 -10.16
N THR A 104 -9.43 -12.99 -9.09
CA THR A 104 -8.71 -14.23 -8.81
C THR A 104 -9.66 -15.20 -8.12
N ASP A 105 -9.23 -16.47 -8.00
CA ASP A 105 -9.96 -17.48 -7.24
C ASP A 105 -10.23 -17.05 -5.78
N PHE A 106 -9.40 -16.14 -5.21
CA PHE A 106 -9.64 -15.56 -3.88
C PHE A 106 -11.05 -14.99 -3.74
N ARG A 107 -11.57 -14.34 -4.78
CA ARG A 107 -12.93 -13.79 -4.77
C ARG A 107 -13.96 -14.88 -4.53
N ILE A 108 -13.83 -16.03 -5.18
CA ILE A 108 -14.80 -17.12 -5.05
C ILE A 108 -14.83 -17.65 -3.62
N TYR A 109 -13.66 -17.88 -3.04
CA TYR A 109 -13.55 -18.34 -1.66
C TYR A 109 -14.10 -17.33 -0.66
N ARG A 110 -13.86 -16.03 -0.89
CA ARG A 110 -14.38 -14.94 -0.04
C ARG A 110 -15.89 -14.79 -0.17
N ASP A 111 -16.40 -14.62 -1.39
CA ASP A 111 -17.78 -14.16 -1.64
C ASP A 111 -18.80 -15.30 -1.63
N PHE A 112 -18.42 -16.49 -2.10
CA PHE A 112 -19.30 -17.66 -2.18
C PHE A 112 -19.00 -18.69 -1.07
N GLY A 113 -17.75 -18.76 -0.61
CA GLY A 113 -17.35 -19.67 0.46
C GLY A 113 -17.39 -19.06 1.87
N ASN A 114 -17.27 -17.73 1.99
CA ASN A 114 -17.00 -17.05 3.27
C ASN A 114 -15.80 -17.67 4.03
N ILE A 115 -14.80 -18.12 3.27
CA ILE A 115 -13.57 -18.72 3.78
C ILE A 115 -12.50 -17.63 3.76
N PRO A 116 -11.75 -17.45 4.86
CA PRO A 116 -10.66 -16.49 4.86
C PRO A 116 -9.40 -17.04 4.19
N GLY A 117 -8.65 -16.17 3.52
CA GLY A 117 -7.40 -16.57 2.91
C GLY A 117 -6.41 -15.42 2.73
N ILE A 118 -5.33 -15.77 2.04
CA ILE A 118 -4.27 -14.88 1.60
C ILE A 118 -4.12 -15.08 0.10
N ASP A 119 -4.08 -13.97 -0.64
CA ASP A 119 -3.78 -13.98 -2.08
C ASP A 119 -2.39 -13.41 -2.32
N LEU A 120 -1.55 -14.19 -3.00
CA LEU A 120 -0.16 -13.83 -3.32
C LEU A 120 0.01 -13.79 -4.82
N ALA A 121 0.66 -12.76 -5.34
CA ALA A 121 0.95 -12.66 -6.77
C ALA A 121 2.40 -12.28 -7.06
N PHE A 122 3.02 -12.92 -8.05
CA PHE A 122 4.16 -12.32 -8.74
C PHE A 122 3.70 -11.10 -9.54
N ILE A 123 4.45 -10.00 -9.47
CA ILE A 123 4.03 -8.71 -10.08
C ILE A 123 5.11 -8.08 -10.96
N GLU A 124 6.35 -8.58 -10.93
CA GLU A 124 7.40 -8.02 -11.77
C GLU A 124 7.24 -8.46 -13.23
N ASN A 125 7.61 -7.57 -14.15
CA ASN A 125 7.49 -7.78 -15.59
C ASN A 125 6.05 -8.08 -16.06
N GLY A 126 5.04 -7.48 -15.44
CA GLY A 126 3.62 -7.68 -15.80
C GLY A 126 3.22 -7.27 -17.24
N TYR A 127 4.12 -6.69 -18.04
CA TYR A 127 3.81 -6.36 -19.44
C TYR A 127 3.76 -7.57 -20.36
N ILE A 128 4.33 -8.72 -19.95
CA ILE A 128 4.24 -9.96 -20.73
C ILE A 128 3.06 -10.83 -20.31
N TYR A 129 2.43 -10.53 -19.18
CA TYR A 129 1.23 -11.20 -18.67
C TYR A 129 0.09 -11.15 -19.70
N HIS A 130 -0.65 -12.26 -19.86
CA HIS A 130 -1.64 -12.49 -20.93
C HIS A 130 -1.14 -12.16 -22.35
N THR A 131 0.14 -12.40 -22.64
CA THR A 131 0.67 -12.30 -23.99
C THR A 131 1.36 -13.58 -24.41
N LYS A 132 1.61 -13.74 -25.72
CA LYS A 132 2.42 -14.85 -26.24
C LYS A 132 3.87 -14.89 -25.73
N TYR A 133 4.33 -13.85 -25.03
CA TYR A 133 5.67 -13.75 -24.45
C TYR A 133 5.74 -14.28 -23.02
N ASP A 134 4.61 -14.68 -22.44
CA ASP A 134 4.55 -15.37 -21.15
C ASP A 134 4.99 -16.83 -21.34
N THR A 135 6.30 -17.06 -21.27
CA THR A 135 6.94 -18.35 -21.54
C THR A 135 7.73 -18.82 -20.32
N ALA A 136 7.84 -20.14 -20.14
CA ALA A 136 8.46 -20.73 -18.95
C ALA A 136 9.91 -20.30 -18.70
N ASP A 137 10.67 -20.01 -19.76
CA ASP A 137 12.05 -19.51 -19.69
C ASP A 137 12.17 -18.09 -19.11
N ARG A 138 11.05 -17.37 -18.97
CA ARG A 138 10.99 -16.02 -18.36
C ARG A 138 10.79 -16.05 -16.85
N ILE A 139 10.46 -17.22 -16.28
CA ILE A 139 10.22 -17.35 -14.84
C ILE A 139 11.56 -17.42 -14.13
N LEU A 140 11.76 -16.51 -13.16
CA LEU A 140 13.00 -16.45 -12.39
C LEU A 140 13.03 -17.58 -11.35
N THR A 141 14.07 -18.42 -11.38
CA THR A 141 14.25 -19.52 -10.42
C THR A 141 14.26 -19.03 -8.96
N ASP A 142 14.87 -17.87 -8.70
CA ASP A 142 14.92 -17.27 -7.37
C ASP A 142 13.51 -16.89 -6.87
N SER A 143 12.62 -16.44 -7.76
CA SER A 143 11.22 -16.17 -7.42
C SER A 143 10.47 -17.45 -7.06
N ILE A 144 10.69 -18.54 -7.80
CA ILE A 144 10.09 -19.85 -7.48
C ILE A 144 10.57 -20.34 -6.12
N GLN A 145 11.89 -20.29 -5.88
CA GLN A 145 12.49 -20.76 -4.62
C GLN A 145 11.95 -19.94 -3.44
N ARG A 146 11.95 -18.61 -3.54
CA ARG A 146 11.43 -17.70 -2.52
C ARG A 146 9.96 -17.96 -2.20
N ALA A 147 9.12 -18.07 -3.23
CA ALA A 147 7.71 -18.37 -3.04
C ALA A 147 7.52 -19.75 -2.40
N GLY A 148 8.27 -20.76 -2.84
CA GLY A 148 8.28 -22.09 -2.23
C GLY A 148 8.63 -22.06 -0.74
N ASP A 149 9.67 -21.31 -0.38
CA ASP A 149 10.11 -21.11 1.00
C ASP A 149 9.03 -20.46 1.88
N ASN A 150 8.38 -19.42 1.38
CA ASN A 150 7.29 -18.74 2.08
C ASN A 150 6.05 -19.61 2.21
N ILE A 151 5.57 -20.17 1.10
CA ILE A 151 4.35 -20.99 1.06
C ILE A 151 4.52 -22.21 1.97
N LEU A 152 5.66 -22.91 1.91
CA LEU A 152 5.92 -24.07 2.76
C LEU A 152 5.91 -23.68 4.25
N ALA A 153 6.59 -22.60 4.62
CA ALA A 153 6.67 -22.18 6.01
C ALA A 153 5.32 -21.74 6.57
N VAL A 154 4.57 -20.93 5.81
CA VAL A 154 3.21 -20.48 6.18
C VAL A 154 2.26 -21.67 6.27
N LEU A 155 2.30 -22.58 5.30
CA LEU A 155 1.43 -23.75 5.28
C LEU A 155 1.69 -24.70 6.47
N LYS A 156 2.96 -24.95 6.81
CA LYS A 156 3.33 -25.71 8.02
C LYS A 156 2.81 -25.03 9.28
N HIS A 157 3.00 -23.72 9.40
CA HIS A 157 2.52 -22.95 10.53
C HIS A 157 1.00 -23.04 10.67
N LEU A 158 0.24 -22.86 9.58
CA LEU A 158 -1.22 -22.99 9.60
C LEU A 158 -1.67 -24.42 9.94
N ALA A 159 -1.04 -25.43 9.34
CA ALA A 159 -1.42 -26.84 9.51
C ALA A 159 -1.10 -27.42 10.91
N THR A 160 -0.25 -26.74 11.69
CA THR A 160 0.10 -27.12 13.06
C THR A 160 -0.49 -26.17 14.11
N SER A 161 -1.09 -25.05 13.69
CA SER A 161 -1.60 -24.03 14.61
C SER A 161 -3.00 -24.34 15.14
N ASP A 162 -3.18 -24.18 16.45
CA ASP A 162 -4.50 -24.22 17.10
C ASP A 162 -5.39 -23.03 16.69
N MET A 163 -4.79 -21.95 16.17
CA MET A 163 -5.53 -20.78 15.70
C MET A 163 -6.43 -21.12 14.51
N LEU A 164 -6.02 -22.05 13.64
CA LEU A 164 -6.82 -22.49 12.50
C LEU A 164 -8.12 -23.18 12.96
N ALA A 165 -8.06 -23.98 14.03
CA ALA A 165 -9.22 -24.62 14.63
C ALA A 165 -10.20 -23.60 15.22
N ALA A 166 -9.68 -22.51 15.77
CA ALA A 166 -10.44 -21.44 16.41
C ALA A 166 -10.57 -20.17 15.56
N ALA A 167 -10.42 -20.26 14.23
CA ALA A 167 -10.36 -19.11 13.32
C ALA A 167 -11.54 -18.13 13.50
N SER A 168 -12.74 -18.64 13.80
CA SER A 168 -13.93 -17.82 14.07
C SER A 168 -13.78 -16.89 15.29
N LYS A 169 -13.04 -17.30 16.33
CA LYS A 169 -12.78 -16.48 17.52
C LYS A 169 -11.83 -15.33 17.24
N TYR A 170 -11.03 -15.44 16.18
CA TYR A 170 -10.00 -14.45 15.82
C TYR A 170 -10.46 -13.46 14.75
N ARG A 171 -11.76 -13.41 14.45
CA ARG A 171 -12.36 -12.44 13.53
C ARG A 171 -12.42 -11.03 14.15
N HIS A 172 -11.32 -10.29 14.05
CA HIS A 172 -11.18 -8.95 14.64
C HIS A 172 -11.11 -7.82 13.60
N GLY A 173 -11.68 -8.03 12.41
CA GLY A 173 -11.80 -7.03 11.35
C GLY A 173 -10.55 -6.90 10.48
N ASN A 174 -10.33 -5.71 9.92
CA ASN A 174 -9.24 -5.46 8.97
C ASN A 174 -7.89 -5.24 9.68
N MET A 175 -6.81 -5.47 8.93
CA MET A 175 -5.42 -5.22 9.36
C MET A 175 -4.79 -4.15 8.48
N VAL A 176 -4.00 -3.28 9.11
CA VAL A 176 -2.98 -2.51 8.39
C VAL A 176 -1.75 -3.39 8.29
N PHE A 177 -1.22 -3.57 7.09
CA PHE A 177 0.04 -4.29 6.87
C PHE A 177 0.83 -3.70 5.70
N PHE A 178 2.14 -3.63 5.85
CA PHE A 178 3.01 -3.10 4.80
C PHE A 178 4.45 -3.55 5.00
N ASP A 179 5.15 -3.71 3.89
CA ASP A 179 6.59 -3.93 3.83
C ASP A 179 7.39 -2.65 4.11
N VAL A 180 8.49 -2.80 4.86
CA VAL A 180 9.45 -1.73 5.15
C VAL A 180 10.73 -1.99 4.37
N LEU A 181 10.84 -1.39 3.18
CA LEU A 181 12.02 -1.42 2.31
C LEU A 181 12.53 -2.84 1.97
N GLY A 182 11.66 -3.85 2.00
CA GLY A 182 12.00 -5.24 1.78
C GLY A 182 12.67 -5.94 2.96
N LEU A 183 12.73 -5.31 4.14
CA LEU A 183 13.42 -5.83 5.32
C LEU A 183 12.50 -6.67 6.20
N PHE A 184 11.31 -6.15 6.50
CA PHE A 184 10.29 -6.83 7.31
C PHE A 184 8.91 -6.22 7.06
N VAL A 185 7.86 -6.94 7.45
CA VAL A 185 6.47 -6.47 7.36
C VAL A 185 5.98 -6.04 8.74
N ILE A 186 5.36 -4.86 8.80
CA ILE A 186 4.60 -4.39 9.95
C ILE A 186 3.15 -4.80 9.74
N ALA A 187 2.49 -5.35 10.78
CA ALA A 187 1.07 -5.65 10.74
C ALA A 187 0.40 -5.35 12.10
N TYR A 188 -0.74 -4.65 12.08
CA TYR A 188 -1.52 -4.35 13.28
C TYR A 188 -3.01 -4.16 12.96
N PRO A 189 -3.93 -4.37 13.93
CA PRO A 189 -5.36 -4.17 13.73
C PRO A 189 -5.71 -2.74 13.27
N SER A 190 -6.62 -2.62 12.29
CA SER A 190 -7.09 -1.35 11.75
C SER A 190 -7.58 -0.38 12.84
N ARG A 191 -8.21 -0.90 13.90
CA ARG A 191 -8.65 -0.09 15.07
C ARG A 191 -7.50 0.63 15.76
N ILE A 192 -6.35 -0.04 15.92
CA ILE A 192 -5.14 0.58 16.50
C ILE A 192 -4.61 1.65 15.53
N GLY A 193 -4.64 1.38 14.23
CA GLY A 193 -4.32 2.36 13.19
C GLY A 193 -5.17 3.62 13.30
N SER A 194 -6.50 3.49 13.41
CA SER A 194 -7.38 4.64 13.58
C SER A 194 -7.06 5.45 14.84
N ILE A 195 -6.77 4.79 15.97
CA ILE A 195 -6.36 5.48 17.21
C ILE A 195 -5.08 6.29 16.97
N ILE A 196 -4.05 5.67 16.37
CA ILE A 196 -2.79 6.35 16.04
C ILE A 196 -3.05 7.54 15.12
N ASN A 197 -3.87 7.37 14.08
CA ASN A 197 -4.20 8.43 13.13
C ASN A 197 -4.88 9.61 13.84
N TYR A 198 -5.86 9.37 14.71
CA TYR A 198 -6.52 10.43 15.48
C TYR A 198 -5.57 11.15 16.45
N MET A 199 -4.63 10.43 17.06
CA MET A 199 -3.59 11.03 17.91
C MET A 199 -2.67 11.96 17.10
N VAL A 200 -2.28 11.56 15.89
CA VAL A 200 -1.48 12.38 14.97
C VAL A 200 -2.26 13.64 14.55
N VAL A 201 -3.53 13.48 14.16
CA VAL A 201 -4.42 14.60 13.81
C VAL A 201 -4.56 15.57 14.98
N MET A 202 -4.79 15.08 16.20
CA MET A 202 -4.85 15.92 17.40
C MET A 202 -3.56 16.71 17.60
N GLY A 203 -2.39 16.08 17.40
CA GLY A 203 -1.10 16.75 17.45
C GLY A 203 -1.00 17.93 16.47
N VAL A 204 -1.45 17.74 15.22
CA VAL A 204 -1.48 18.81 14.22
C VAL A 204 -2.46 19.92 14.60
N VAL A 205 -3.66 19.57 15.06
CA VAL A 205 -4.68 20.55 15.47
C VAL A 205 -4.18 21.41 16.61
N LEU A 206 -3.53 20.81 17.62
CA LEU A 206 -2.94 21.56 18.74
C LEU A 206 -1.78 22.44 18.26
N TYR A 207 -0.90 21.92 17.39
CA TYR A 207 0.25 22.64 16.86
C TYR A 207 -0.16 23.86 16.01
N LEU A 208 -0.99 23.65 14.99
CA LEU A 208 -1.47 24.71 14.11
C LEU A 208 -2.43 25.64 14.86
N GLY A 209 -3.32 25.11 15.70
CA GLY A 209 -4.25 25.88 16.51
C GLY A 209 -3.52 26.92 17.36
N LYS A 210 -2.43 26.53 18.03
CA LYS A 210 -1.58 27.46 18.79
C LYS A 210 -1.03 28.59 17.91
N LYS A 211 -0.56 28.29 16.69
CA LYS A 211 -0.09 29.32 15.75
C LYS A 211 -1.21 30.26 15.27
N PHE A 212 -2.40 29.73 15.02
CA PHE A 212 -3.57 30.54 14.60
C PHE A 212 -4.14 31.42 15.72
N LEU A 213 -3.95 31.04 16.99
CA LEU A 213 -4.39 31.75 18.18
C LEU A 213 -3.37 32.79 18.68
N GLN A 214 -2.10 32.67 18.31
CA GLN A 214 -1.08 33.65 18.69
C GLN A 214 -1.39 35.04 18.11
N PRO A 215 -1.29 36.11 18.92
CA PRO A 215 -1.49 37.47 18.44
C PRO A 215 -0.44 37.81 17.36
N LYS A 216 -0.79 38.74 16.47
CA LYS A 216 -0.04 39.10 15.25
C LYS A 216 1.48 38.98 15.44
N HIS A 217 2.12 38.11 14.66
CA HIS A 217 3.56 38.16 14.49
C HIS A 217 3.94 39.54 13.95
N LYS A 218 5.09 40.08 14.41
CA LYS A 218 5.63 41.39 13.98
C LYS A 218 5.78 41.53 12.45
N THR A 219 5.69 40.45 11.69
CA THR A 219 6.11 40.37 10.27
C THR A 219 4.98 40.12 9.26
N GLY A 220 3.70 40.05 9.65
CA GLY A 220 2.60 39.87 8.68
C GLY A 220 1.31 39.27 9.23
N ASN A 221 0.29 39.12 8.37
CA ASN A 221 -0.96 38.45 8.72
C ASN A 221 -0.87 36.96 8.37
N TYR A 222 -0.27 36.17 9.27
CA TYR A 222 -0.08 34.71 9.11
C TYR A 222 -1.32 33.99 8.58
N LYS A 223 -2.52 34.35 9.02
CA LYS A 223 -3.77 33.72 8.54
C LYS A 223 -3.99 33.94 7.04
N LYS A 224 -3.76 35.16 6.57
CA LYS A 224 -3.86 35.52 5.15
C LYS A 224 -2.78 34.81 4.34
N ASP A 225 -1.55 34.79 4.85
CA ASP A 225 -0.42 34.18 4.17
C ASP A 225 -0.56 32.66 4.08
N PHE A 226 -1.09 32.02 5.13
CA PHE A 226 -1.43 30.60 5.13
C PHE A 226 -2.52 30.27 4.09
N LEU A 227 -3.62 31.02 4.06
CA LEU A 227 -4.71 30.77 3.11
C LEU A 227 -4.28 30.99 1.66
N CYS A 228 -3.49 32.05 1.40
CA CYS A 228 -2.94 32.30 0.06
C CYS A 228 -1.93 31.20 -0.33
N GLY A 229 -1.05 30.82 0.58
CA GLY A 229 -0.07 29.76 0.37
C GLY A 229 -0.74 28.42 0.09
N LEU A 230 -1.82 28.08 0.82
CA LEU A 230 -2.62 26.88 0.56
C LEU A 230 -3.17 26.89 -0.87
N GLY A 231 -3.73 28.03 -1.31
CA GLY A 231 -4.19 28.20 -2.69
C GLY A 231 -3.06 28.00 -3.71
N ILE A 232 -1.88 28.58 -3.46
CA ILE A 232 -0.69 28.41 -4.30
C ILE A 232 -0.25 26.94 -4.36
N THR A 233 -0.21 26.23 -3.23
CA THR A 233 0.14 24.80 -3.18
C THR A 233 -0.84 23.98 -4.01
N LEU A 234 -2.15 24.16 -3.83
CA LEU A 234 -3.16 23.42 -4.59
C LEU A 234 -3.11 23.72 -6.09
N ILE A 235 -2.93 24.99 -6.48
CA ILE A 235 -2.73 25.39 -7.88
C ILE A 235 -1.46 24.76 -8.45
N SER A 236 -0.38 24.71 -7.67
CA SER A 236 0.88 24.10 -8.09
C SER A 236 0.72 22.61 -8.38
N TRP A 237 -0.04 21.89 -7.56
CA TRP A 237 -0.31 20.47 -7.76
C TRP A 237 -1.20 20.23 -8.98
N PHE A 238 -2.28 21.01 -9.12
CA PHE A 238 -3.18 20.92 -10.27
C PHE A 238 -2.45 21.18 -11.59
N THR A 239 -1.69 22.27 -11.66
CA THR A 239 -0.93 22.61 -12.88
C THR A 239 0.22 21.64 -13.16
N SER A 240 0.79 21.01 -12.14
CA SER A 240 1.78 19.93 -12.31
C SER A 240 1.14 18.67 -12.88
N LEU A 241 -0.04 18.28 -12.38
CA LEU A 241 -0.82 17.18 -12.94
C LEU A 241 -1.15 17.44 -14.42
N VAL A 242 -1.63 18.63 -14.77
CA VAL A 242 -1.89 19.01 -16.16
C VAL A 242 -0.61 18.93 -17.02
N THR A 243 0.54 19.38 -16.48
CA THR A 243 1.82 19.31 -17.19
C THR A 243 2.23 17.86 -17.46
N VAL A 244 2.10 16.97 -16.47
CA VAL A 244 2.37 15.53 -16.61
C VAL A 244 1.44 14.89 -17.63
N LEU A 245 0.15 15.24 -17.63
CA LEU A 245 -0.82 14.75 -18.62
C LEU A 245 -0.47 15.19 -20.05
N ILE A 246 -0.04 16.45 -20.24
CA ILE A 246 0.43 16.94 -21.54
C ILE A 246 1.64 16.13 -22.02
N ILE A 247 2.61 15.87 -21.15
CA ILE A 247 3.78 15.03 -21.48
C ILE A 247 3.34 13.62 -21.84
N ALA A 248 2.44 13.02 -21.07
CA ALA A 248 1.92 11.68 -21.34
C ALA A 248 1.21 11.60 -22.70
N VAL A 249 0.37 12.59 -23.02
CA VAL A 249 -0.30 12.70 -24.33
C VAL A 249 0.73 12.86 -25.45
N PHE A 250 1.73 13.73 -25.28
CA PHE A 250 2.80 13.91 -26.26
C PHE A 250 3.56 12.60 -26.53
N ILE A 251 3.95 11.87 -25.48
CA ILE A 251 4.63 10.57 -25.59
C ILE A 251 3.76 9.54 -26.32
N SER A 252 2.45 9.54 -26.07
CA SER A 252 1.52 8.68 -26.80
C SER A 252 1.40 9.08 -28.28
N LEU A 253 1.36 10.38 -28.59
CA LEU A 253 1.26 10.88 -29.96
C LEU A 253 2.49 10.55 -30.82
N ILE A 254 3.69 10.46 -30.22
CA ILE A 254 4.91 10.02 -30.91
C ILE A 254 5.07 8.49 -30.98
N GLY A 255 4.03 7.73 -30.59
CA GLY A 255 4.02 6.27 -30.64
C GLY A 255 4.90 5.59 -29.58
N GLN A 256 5.24 6.29 -28.50
CA GLN A 256 6.11 5.79 -27.42
C GLN A 256 5.32 5.57 -26.11
N SER A 257 4.00 5.36 -26.21
CA SER A 257 3.13 5.08 -25.07
C SER A 257 3.68 3.90 -24.26
N LEU A 258 3.72 4.04 -22.94
CA LEU A 258 4.21 3.00 -22.01
C LEU A 258 5.68 2.55 -22.25
N SER A 259 6.48 3.30 -23.01
CA SER A 259 7.91 2.99 -23.24
C SER A 259 8.73 2.89 -21.94
N TRP A 260 8.30 3.57 -20.89
CA TRP A 260 8.87 3.53 -19.55
C TRP A 260 8.50 2.28 -18.75
N TYR A 261 7.58 1.44 -19.22
CA TYR A 261 7.05 0.32 -18.43
C TYR A 261 8.09 -0.78 -18.17
N ASN A 262 9.03 -0.99 -19.09
CA ASN A 262 10.17 -1.89 -18.88
C ASN A 262 11.28 -1.27 -18.01
N HIS A 263 11.28 0.06 -17.87
CA HIS A 263 12.31 0.83 -17.17
C HIS A 263 11.67 1.91 -16.30
N PHE A 264 11.14 1.50 -15.15
CA PHE A 264 10.35 2.38 -14.27
C PHE A 264 11.05 3.69 -13.91
N TYR A 265 12.38 3.71 -13.77
CA TYR A 265 13.16 4.93 -13.50
C TYR A 265 12.98 6.02 -14.58
N VAL A 266 12.71 5.64 -15.83
CA VAL A 266 12.42 6.59 -16.92
C VAL A 266 11.13 7.35 -16.61
N SER A 267 10.12 6.71 -16.01
CA SER A 267 8.88 7.40 -15.62
C SER A 267 9.13 8.46 -14.54
N VAL A 268 10.02 8.16 -13.57
CA VAL A 268 10.42 9.10 -12.51
C VAL A 268 11.13 10.31 -13.11
N CYS A 269 12.07 10.09 -14.03
CA CYS A 269 12.75 11.18 -14.71
C CYS A 269 11.79 12.01 -15.56
N LEU A 270 10.94 11.36 -16.36
CA LEU A 270 10.05 12.02 -17.31
C LEU A 270 8.97 12.85 -16.61
N TYR A 271 8.24 12.26 -15.67
CA TYR A 271 7.10 12.90 -15.02
C TYR A 271 7.47 13.60 -13.72
N GLY A 272 8.41 13.03 -12.96
CA GLY A 272 8.86 13.58 -11.67
C GLY A 272 9.63 14.88 -11.83
N THR A 273 10.57 14.97 -12.77
CA THR A 273 11.33 16.22 -12.98
C THR A 273 10.44 17.35 -13.47
N ALA A 274 9.50 17.06 -14.37
CA ALA A 274 8.51 18.03 -14.85
C ALA A 274 7.62 18.54 -13.71
N THR A 275 7.18 17.65 -12.82
CA THR A 275 6.40 18.00 -11.62
C THR A 275 7.21 18.90 -10.69
N VAL A 276 8.44 18.51 -10.35
CA VAL A 276 9.31 19.29 -9.46
C VAL A 276 9.62 20.67 -10.06
N ALA A 277 9.97 20.73 -11.34
CA ALA A 277 10.24 21.99 -12.04
C ALA A 277 9.02 22.91 -12.02
N LYS A 278 7.81 22.37 -12.22
CA LYS A 278 6.56 23.14 -12.19
C LYS A 278 6.25 23.68 -10.80
N ILE A 279 6.40 22.85 -9.76
CA ILE A 279 6.20 23.26 -8.36
C ILE A 279 7.21 24.36 -7.98
N ILE A 280 8.49 24.18 -8.31
CA ILE A 280 9.54 25.19 -8.04
C ILE A 280 9.18 26.50 -8.75
N LEU A 281 8.88 26.46 -10.06
CA LEU A 281 8.52 27.65 -10.83
C LEU A 281 7.38 28.43 -10.17
N ILE A 282 6.29 27.76 -9.78
CA ILE A 282 5.12 28.42 -9.20
C ILE A 282 5.45 29.05 -7.84
N HIS A 283 6.18 28.35 -6.99
CA HIS A 283 6.58 28.90 -5.68
C HIS A 283 7.61 30.02 -5.82
N THR A 284 8.51 29.97 -6.81
CA THR A 284 9.42 31.08 -7.14
C THR A 284 8.66 32.31 -7.64
N LEU A 285 7.65 32.12 -8.50
CA LEU A 285 6.79 33.21 -8.95
C LEU A 285 5.98 33.81 -7.80
N ALA A 286 5.40 32.97 -6.93
CA ALA A 286 4.70 33.41 -5.74
C ALA A 286 5.62 34.22 -4.80
N LYS A 287 6.85 33.76 -4.58
CA LYS A 287 7.86 34.50 -3.82
C LYS A 287 8.16 35.87 -4.44
N ARG A 288 8.37 35.90 -5.76
CA ARG A 288 8.73 37.13 -6.48
C ARG A 288 7.62 38.17 -6.50
N PHE A 289 6.37 37.75 -6.70
CA PHE A 289 5.25 38.66 -6.95
C PHE A 289 4.36 38.91 -5.73
N TYR A 290 4.16 37.92 -4.86
CA TYR A 290 3.23 38.04 -3.72
C TYR A 290 3.96 38.13 -2.37
N TYR A 291 4.99 37.32 -2.15
CA TYR A 291 5.76 37.28 -0.89
C TYR A 291 7.11 38.00 -0.97
N MET A 292 7.20 39.09 -1.76
CA MET A 292 8.46 39.79 -2.04
C MET A 292 9.21 40.24 -0.78
N ASN A 293 8.48 40.69 0.24
CA ASN A 293 9.03 41.23 1.49
C ASN A 293 9.11 40.20 2.63
N ALA A 294 8.63 38.98 2.42
CA ALA A 294 8.68 37.94 3.45
C ALA A 294 10.09 37.33 3.51
N SER A 295 10.59 36.97 4.70
CA SER A 295 11.85 36.23 4.80
C SER A 295 11.69 34.77 4.32
N ASP A 296 12.77 34.16 3.83
CA ASP A 296 12.72 32.77 3.37
C ASP A 296 12.45 31.79 4.52
N GLN A 297 12.99 32.08 5.71
CA GLN A 297 12.72 31.30 6.91
C GLN A 297 11.21 31.32 7.25
N TYR A 298 10.58 32.50 7.23
CA TYR A 298 9.15 32.62 7.49
C TYR A 298 8.30 31.85 6.48
N LEU A 299 8.61 31.98 5.17
CA LEU A 299 7.88 31.23 4.14
C LEU A 299 8.11 29.73 4.26
N GLY A 300 9.32 29.29 4.60
CA GLY A 300 9.60 27.89 4.90
C GLY A 300 8.71 27.35 6.01
N GLU A 301 8.48 28.14 7.07
CA GLU A 301 7.54 27.76 8.14
C GLU A 301 6.09 27.71 7.66
N VAL A 302 5.64 28.72 6.91
CA VAL A 302 4.26 28.78 6.39
C VAL A 302 3.97 27.60 5.45
N PHE A 303 4.86 27.31 4.50
CA PHE A 303 4.67 26.20 3.56
C PHE A 303 4.86 24.83 4.22
N PHE A 304 5.68 24.72 5.28
CA PHE A 304 5.70 23.53 6.12
C PHE A 304 4.34 23.31 6.80
N ASP A 305 3.77 24.35 7.42
CA ASP A 305 2.46 24.28 8.09
C ASP A 305 1.34 23.94 7.10
N ILE A 306 1.38 24.50 5.89
CA ILE A 306 0.43 24.18 4.80
C ILE A 306 0.56 22.72 4.39
N SER A 307 1.79 22.23 4.15
CA SER A 307 2.01 20.83 3.80
C SER A 307 1.48 19.90 4.89
N LEU A 308 1.77 20.21 6.15
CA LEU A 308 1.28 19.45 7.30
C LEU A 308 -0.25 19.43 7.36
N PHE A 309 -0.90 20.58 7.14
CA PHE A 309 -2.36 20.69 7.09
C PHE A 309 -2.97 19.83 5.97
N VAL A 310 -2.43 19.90 4.75
CA VAL A 310 -2.96 19.15 3.61
C VAL A 310 -2.84 17.64 3.82
N HIS A 311 -1.68 17.15 4.27
CA HIS A 311 -1.51 15.72 4.60
C HIS A 311 -2.38 15.29 5.78
N CYS A 312 -2.62 16.18 6.76
CA CYS A 312 -3.55 15.93 7.84
C CYS A 312 -5.00 15.82 7.34
N CYS A 313 -5.41 16.64 6.37
CA CYS A 313 -6.73 16.51 5.74
C CYS A 313 -6.88 15.14 5.05
N PHE A 314 -5.89 14.71 4.26
CA PHE A 314 -5.89 13.36 3.67
C PHE A 314 -5.97 12.27 4.74
N LEU A 315 -5.17 12.38 5.81
CA LEU A 315 -5.20 11.44 6.93
C LEU A 315 -6.60 11.33 7.54
N VAL A 316 -7.27 12.45 7.80
CA VAL A 316 -8.64 12.48 8.34
C VAL A 316 -9.61 11.83 7.36
N THR A 317 -9.55 12.18 6.07
CA THR A 317 -10.45 11.62 5.04
C THR A 317 -10.27 10.12 4.90
N LEU A 318 -9.04 9.63 4.75
CA LEU A 318 -8.75 8.20 4.62
C LEU A 318 -9.15 7.42 5.86
N THR A 319 -8.87 7.96 7.06
CA THR A 319 -9.26 7.33 8.34
C THR A 319 -10.77 7.28 8.50
N TYR A 320 -11.48 8.35 8.10
CA TYR A 320 -12.94 8.40 8.14
C TYR A 320 -13.59 7.40 7.17
N GLN A 321 -12.99 7.20 5.98
CA GLN A 321 -13.41 6.19 5.01
C GLN A 321 -13.07 4.75 5.45
N GLY A 322 -12.34 4.57 6.55
CA GLY A 322 -11.91 3.25 7.03
C GLY A 322 -10.79 2.62 6.21
N LEU A 323 -10.08 3.42 5.39
CA LEU A 323 -8.94 2.95 4.60
C LEU A 323 -7.73 2.75 5.51
N CYS A 324 -7.25 1.51 5.56
CA CYS A 324 -6.04 1.09 6.22
C CYS A 324 -4.80 1.77 5.62
N SER A 325 -4.78 2.14 4.33
CA SER A 325 -3.68 2.94 3.72
C SER A 325 -3.48 4.34 4.34
N ALA A 326 -4.40 4.80 5.20
CA ALA A 326 -4.27 6.06 5.94
C ALA A 326 -2.94 6.17 6.72
N PHE A 327 -2.31 5.04 7.08
CA PHE A 327 -0.99 5.02 7.72
C PHE A 327 0.08 5.78 6.93
N ILE A 328 0.00 5.80 5.58
CA ILE A 328 0.94 6.54 4.73
C ILE A 328 0.85 8.03 5.06
N SER A 329 -0.36 8.58 5.06
CA SER A 329 -0.58 9.98 5.44
C SER A 329 -0.19 10.23 6.90
N ALA A 330 -0.40 9.26 7.79
CA ALA A 330 0.01 9.36 9.19
C ALA A 330 1.53 9.51 9.32
N VAL A 331 2.31 8.71 8.59
CA VAL A 331 3.78 8.81 8.53
C VAL A 331 4.22 10.17 8.00
N TRP A 332 3.63 10.63 6.89
CA TRP A 332 3.93 11.94 6.28
C TRP A 332 3.57 13.15 7.15
N VAL A 333 2.73 12.96 8.18
CA VAL A 333 2.36 14.01 9.14
C VAL A 333 3.17 13.89 10.43
N ALA A 334 3.23 12.70 11.01
CA ALA A 334 3.81 12.45 12.32
C ALA A 334 5.31 12.72 12.34
N PHE A 335 6.07 12.18 11.39
CA PHE A 335 7.52 12.34 11.39
C PHE A 335 7.94 13.81 11.21
N PRO A 336 7.44 14.57 10.21
CA PRO A 336 7.79 15.98 10.08
C PRO A 336 7.38 16.81 11.30
N LEU A 337 6.20 16.55 11.89
CA LEU A 337 5.76 17.24 13.10
C LEU A 337 6.68 16.95 14.29
N LEU A 338 7.03 15.68 14.52
CA LEU A 338 7.95 15.27 15.59
C LEU A 338 9.33 15.92 15.39
N THR A 339 9.89 15.89 14.17
CA THR A 339 11.15 16.56 13.86
C THR A 339 11.06 18.06 14.17
N LYS A 340 9.99 18.74 13.74
CA LYS A 340 9.81 20.16 14.03
C LYS A 340 9.75 20.44 15.53
N LEU A 341 9.08 19.59 16.32
CA LEU A 341 8.97 19.74 17.78
C LEU A 341 10.29 19.46 18.51
N CYS A 342 11.07 18.47 18.06
CA CYS A 342 12.38 18.14 18.65
C CYS A 342 13.40 19.25 18.38
N VAL A 343 13.49 19.73 17.14
CA VAL A 343 14.53 20.70 16.73
C VAL A 343 14.14 22.15 17.10
N HIS A 344 12.87 22.42 17.45
CA HIS A 344 12.45 23.76 17.88
C HIS A 344 13.20 24.27 19.13
N LYS A 345 13.72 23.37 19.98
CA LYS A 345 14.53 23.76 21.15
C LYS A 345 15.91 24.27 20.75
N ASP A 346 16.51 23.69 19.71
CA ASP A 346 17.87 24.01 19.28
C ASP A 346 17.92 25.34 18.52
N PHE A 347 16.88 25.64 17.71
CA PHE A 347 16.80 26.92 16.99
C PHE A 347 16.48 28.11 17.89
N LYS A 348 15.89 27.91 19.08
CA LYS A 348 15.65 29.00 20.05
C LYS A 348 16.91 29.48 20.78
N GLN A 349 18.03 28.74 20.71
CA GLN A 349 19.28 29.14 21.35
C GLN A 349 20.14 30.07 20.49
N HIS A 350 19.74 30.33 19.24
CA HIS A 350 20.51 31.11 18.26
C HIS A 350 19.78 32.33 17.67
N ASP A 351 18.56 32.61 18.12
CA ASP A 351 17.82 33.87 17.91
C ASP A 351 17.80 34.68 19.21
#